data_AF-U6JUM7-F1
#
_entry.id   AF-U6JUM7-F1
#
_cell.length_a   1.000
_cell.length_b   1.000
_cell.length_c   1.000
_cell.angle_alpha   90.00
_cell.angle_beta   90.00
_cell.angle_gamma   90.00
#
_symmetry.space_group_name_H-M   'P 1'
#
loop_
_entity.id
_entity.type
_entity.pdbx_description
1 polymer ?
#
loop_
_entity_poly.entity_id
_entity_poly.type
_entity_poly.pdbx_seq_one_letter_code
_entity_poly.pdbx_strand_id
1 'polypeptide(L)'
;MQRTMDPFIATPSMITSGDGWTEHISKEGRKYYYNTLTQESQWGKPLSLQTPEEAQILLKTGWQEFSSADGKTYWFHSATKRSVWSTPKEVQEMLKSLKEEREDWPQFKTKDEAKSFLVKLFDLKKFPPRISWENASKILESDRRWSCFSILTRGERKQTFAEYMGSRGKRAAEEERQKRKKAKDLMVQNLLSWKELSFKTTYIDVADRFHFEEWWTWMQESERDDFFQEWMFDNEQMFKDKIKQRRREDVAMLEEILEQNPADFPFQKKWNDVKEQLLSHPKLQNMMKIDVLQVWEEWVRHGYDQERKQRQAQNFRKERKRRDAFRELLQDAIDKGELSSRTDWASFVRRVEKDPRYTSMVGQSGSTPRELFCDAVDRLKDKHEQLKHSLRRSAEKAGLDFKDPLLSFNQFYETVRGLEDVKNINMLHVKLVFESLKSGESQARPTAASSDSKQRSSRSSRHDDTSSSSSSSSSSSSSSSSSSSSRTHNDSHHTSSRDKERGDRDRERERERERERDRERDRDREKERERERDRDRERDREKDRERDRDRDRDRTDDGRARKIHKTYHERSNSRTRELPRDAADAEQPRKRRNVEEDRRRRH
;
A
#
# COMPACT_ATOMS: atom_id res chain seq x y z
N MET A 1 -73.17 -38.05 -59.54
CA MET A 1 -74.46 -38.15 -58.84
C MET A 1 -74.18 -37.87 -57.37
N GLN A 2 -74.41 -36.63 -56.91
CA GLN A 2 -75.62 -36.17 -56.20
C GLN A 2 -75.76 -36.71 -54.75
N ARG A 3 -76.05 -35.74 -53.84
CA ARG A 3 -76.68 -35.82 -52.51
C ARG A 3 -75.74 -36.05 -51.31
N THR A 4 -75.74 -35.33 -50.17
CA THR A 4 -76.48 -34.23 -49.49
C THR A 4 -76.67 -34.66 -48.03
N MET A 5 -76.20 -33.83 -47.10
CA MET A 5 -76.79 -33.46 -45.80
C MET A 5 -76.79 -34.42 -44.60
N ASP A 6 -76.43 -33.78 -43.47
CA ASP A 6 -76.33 -34.14 -42.04
C ASP A 6 -77.66 -34.57 -41.36
N PRO A 7 -77.67 -35.16 -40.13
CA PRO A 7 -77.83 -34.33 -38.92
C PRO A 7 -77.24 -34.83 -37.56
N PHE A 8 -76.70 -33.88 -36.79
CA PHE A 8 -76.81 -33.64 -35.32
C PHE A 8 -76.98 -34.80 -34.32
N ILE A 9 -76.11 -34.86 -33.29
CA ILE A 9 -76.47 -34.71 -31.86
C ILE A 9 -75.26 -34.15 -31.08
N ALA A 10 -75.39 -32.94 -30.52
CA ALA A 10 -74.88 -32.58 -29.19
C ALA A 10 -75.43 -31.20 -28.79
N THR A 11 -76.36 -31.17 -27.83
CA THR A 11 -76.75 -29.96 -27.09
C THR A 11 -75.57 -29.48 -26.22
N PRO A 12 -75.35 -28.17 -26.05
CA PRO A 12 -75.80 -27.57 -24.79
C PRO A 12 -76.27 -26.09 -24.87
N SER A 13 -77.22 -25.82 -23.97
CA SER A 13 -77.60 -24.56 -23.33
C SER A 13 -76.75 -23.29 -23.60
N MET A 14 -77.41 -22.33 -24.25
CA MET A 14 -77.41 -20.88 -24.03
C MET A 14 -76.22 -20.21 -23.32
N ILE A 15 -75.47 -19.39 -24.06
CA ILE A 15 -75.27 -17.96 -23.77
C ILE A 15 -75.35 -17.20 -25.10
N THR A 16 -76.47 -16.52 -25.34
CA THR A 16 -76.67 -15.67 -26.52
C THR A 16 -76.06 -14.30 -26.28
N SER A 17 -74.91 -14.01 -26.89
CA SER A 17 -74.39 -12.66 -27.01
C SER A 17 -74.50 -12.23 -28.47
N GLY A 18 -75.55 -11.46 -28.80
CA GLY A 18 -75.71 -10.53 -29.93
C GLY A 18 -75.43 -10.95 -31.39
N ASP A 19 -74.35 -11.71 -31.65
CA ASP A 19 -73.75 -11.93 -32.98
C ASP A 19 -73.80 -13.40 -33.46
N GLY A 20 -74.50 -14.28 -32.74
CA GLY A 20 -74.77 -15.66 -33.19
C GLY A 20 -73.63 -16.66 -33.03
N TRP A 21 -72.47 -16.27 -32.48
CA TRP A 21 -71.33 -17.16 -32.22
C TRP A 21 -71.54 -18.06 -31.00
N THR A 22 -71.13 -19.32 -31.12
CA THR A 22 -71.23 -20.36 -30.08
C THR A 22 -69.91 -21.13 -29.95
N GLU A 23 -69.52 -21.54 -28.74
CA GLU A 23 -68.31 -22.34 -28.48
C GLU A 23 -68.61 -23.84 -28.60
N HIS A 24 -67.78 -24.56 -29.37
CA HIS A 24 -67.89 -25.99 -29.62
C HIS A 24 -66.54 -26.68 -29.46
N ILE A 25 -66.54 -27.98 -29.21
CA ILE A 25 -65.33 -28.80 -29.11
C ILE A 25 -65.36 -29.82 -30.25
N SER A 26 -64.28 -29.87 -31.03
CA SER A 26 -64.11 -30.82 -32.14
C SER A 26 -63.91 -32.26 -31.64
N LYS A 27 -64.05 -33.24 -32.53
CA LYS A 27 -63.82 -34.67 -32.22
C LYS A 27 -62.40 -34.97 -31.70
N GLU A 28 -61.45 -34.07 -31.98
CA GLU A 28 -60.06 -34.12 -31.54
C GLU A 28 -59.80 -33.29 -30.27
N GLY A 29 -60.84 -32.81 -29.57
CA GLY A 29 -60.70 -32.06 -28.31
C GLY A 29 -60.34 -30.57 -28.46
N ARG A 30 -60.15 -30.06 -29.69
CA ARG A 30 -59.87 -28.63 -29.95
C ARG A 30 -61.13 -27.79 -29.85
N LYS A 31 -61.07 -26.64 -29.16
CA LYS A 31 -62.16 -25.66 -29.15
C LYS A 31 -62.22 -24.89 -30.46
N TYR A 32 -63.43 -24.72 -31.00
CA TYR A 32 -63.71 -23.87 -32.16
C TYR A 32 -65.01 -23.10 -31.93
N TYR A 33 -65.17 -22.00 -32.64
CA TYR A 33 -66.32 -21.12 -32.52
C TYR A 33 -67.10 -21.15 -33.82
N TYR A 34 -68.41 -21.36 -33.71
CA TYR A 34 -69.32 -21.49 -34.84
C TYR A 34 -70.39 -20.40 -34.80
N ASN A 35 -70.53 -19.66 -35.90
CA ASN A 35 -71.57 -18.67 -36.05
C ASN A 35 -72.84 -19.33 -36.61
N THR A 36 -73.89 -19.34 -35.81
CA THR A 36 -75.19 -19.92 -36.18
C THR A 36 -75.95 -19.10 -37.23
N LEU A 37 -75.60 -17.82 -37.41
CA LEU A 37 -76.22 -16.92 -38.40
C LEU A 37 -75.52 -16.98 -39.77
N THR A 38 -74.18 -17.02 -39.80
CA THR A 38 -73.40 -17.05 -41.05
C THR A 38 -72.97 -18.45 -41.48
N GLN A 39 -73.17 -19.47 -40.63
CA GLN A 39 -72.71 -20.84 -40.81
C GLN A 39 -71.18 -20.99 -40.95
N GLU A 40 -70.42 -20.02 -40.45
CA GLU A 40 -68.96 -20.02 -40.50
C GLU A 40 -68.35 -20.58 -39.21
N SER A 41 -67.27 -21.35 -39.33
CA SER A 41 -66.48 -21.88 -38.21
C SER A 41 -65.08 -21.27 -38.17
N GLN A 42 -64.62 -20.86 -36.99
CA GLN A 42 -63.25 -20.37 -36.80
C GLN A 42 -62.61 -20.90 -35.50
N TRP A 43 -61.29 -21.05 -35.50
CA TRP A 43 -60.56 -21.58 -34.35
C TRP A 43 -60.25 -20.53 -33.27
N GLY A 44 -60.22 -19.25 -33.65
CA GLY A 44 -59.99 -18.14 -32.72
C GLY A 44 -61.29 -17.66 -32.08
N LYS A 45 -61.26 -17.39 -30.78
CA LYS A 45 -62.40 -16.81 -30.05
C LYS A 45 -62.84 -15.48 -30.70
N PRO A 46 -64.08 -15.36 -31.23
CA PRO A 46 -64.57 -14.14 -31.88
C PRO A 46 -64.68 -12.99 -30.88
N LEU A 47 -64.46 -11.75 -31.35
CA LEU A 47 -64.46 -10.54 -30.51
C LEU A 47 -65.74 -10.36 -29.66
N SER A 48 -66.89 -10.83 -30.16
CA SER A 48 -68.17 -10.77 -29.46
C SER A 48 -68.33 -11.76 -28.29
N LEU A 49 -67.49 -12.80 -28.24
CA LEU A 49 -67.41 -13.75 -27.11
C LEU A 49 -66.18 -13.53 -26.23
N GLN A 50 -65.19 -12.74 -26.68
CA GLN A 50 -64.01 -12.41 -25.90
C GLN A 50 -64.38 -11.60 -24.65
N THR A 51 -63.68 -11.84 -23.55
CA THR A 51 -63.78 -10.93 -22.40
C THR A 51 -63.18 -9.57 -22.80
N PRO A 52 -63.60 -8.45 -22.20
CA PRO A 52 -63.01 -7.14 -22.46
C PRO A 52 -61.49 -7.12 -22.27
N GLU A 53 -60.97 -7.97 -21.36
CA GLU A 53 -59.55 -8.15 -21.08
C GLU A 53 -58.82 -8.87 -22.23
N GLU A 54 -59.38 -9.96 -22.74
CA GLU A 54 -58.85 -10.71 -23.89
C GLU A 54 -58.82 -9.85 -25.17
N ALA A 55 -59.87 -9.07 -25.41
CA ALA A 55 -59.94 -8.16 -26.55
C ALA A 55 -58.89 -7.04 -26.47
N GLN A 56 -58.61 -6.54 -25.26
CA GLN A 56 -57.60 -5.50 -25.06
C GLN A 56 -56.18 -6.04 -25.21
N ILE A 57 -55.92 -7.28 -24.80
CA ILE A 57 -54.66 -7.98 -25.04
C ILE A 57 -54.45 -8.20 -26.54
N LEU A 58 -55.45 -8.68 -27.26
CA LEU A 58 -55.38 -8.89 -28.70
C LEU A 58 -55.14 -7.57 -29.46
N LEU A 59 -55.85 -6.50 -29.11
CA LEU A 59 -55.74 -5.21 -29.79
C LEU A 59 -54.37 -4.54 -29.57
N LYS A 60 -53.81 -4.65 -28.36
CA LYS A 60 -52.54 -3.98 -28.00
C LYS A 60 -51.30 -4.82 -28.29
N THR A 61 -51.39 -6.14 -28.14
CA THR A 61 -50.21 -7.03 -28.26
C THR A 61 -50.27 -7.94 -29.48
N GLY A 62 -51.43 -8.08 -30.13
CA GLY A 62 -51.59 -8.95 -31.30
C GLY A 62 -51.53 -10.45 -30.99
N TRP A 63 -51.46 -10.83 -29.70
CA TRP A 63 -51.46 -12.20 -29.23
C TRP A 63 -52.86 -12.65 -28.85
N GLN A 64 -53.19 -13.87 -29.24
CA GLN A 64 -54.46 -14.52 -28.94
C GLN A 64 -54.22 -15.91 -28.37
N GLU A 65 -55.01 -16.30 -27.37
CA GLU A 65 -54.95 -17.64 -26.79
C GLU A 65 -55.75 -18.63 -27.64
N PHE A 66 -55.14 -19.78 -27.93
CA PHE A 66 -55.71 -20.91 -28.65
C PHE A 66 -55.57 -22.18 -27.82
N SER A 67 -56.41 -23.18 -28.10
CA SER A 67 -56.33 -24.51 -27.48
C SER A 67 -55.86 -25.55 -28.49
N SER A 68 -54.97 -26.44 -28.05
CA SER A 68 -54.54 -27.62 -28.83
C SER A 68 -55.48 -28.80 -28.63
N ALA A 69 -55.33 -29.86 -29.42
CA ALA A 69 -56.10 -31.10 -29.33
C ALA A 69 -55.97 -31.76 -27.95
N ASP A 70 -54.79 -31.65 -27.34
CA ASP A 70 -54.50 -32.20 -26.02
C ASP A 70 -55.02 -31.31 -24.86
N GLY A 71 -55.84 -30.29 -25.14
CA GLY A 71 -56.37 -29.35 -24.14
C GLY A 71 -55.37 -28.31 -23.63
N LYS A 72 -54.12 -28.33 -24.09
CA LYS A 72 -53.08 -27.35 -23.73
C LYS A 72 -53.30 -26.03 -24.45
N THR A 73 -53.23 -24.91 -23.74
CA THR A 73 -53.35 -23.58 -24.34
C THR A 73 -52.00 -23.08 -24.86
N TYR A 74 -52.03 -22.36 -25.98
CA TYR A 74 -50.88 -21.73 -26.58
C TYR A 74 -51.27 -20.33 -27.09
N TRP A 75 -50.32 -19.41 -27.07
CA TRP A 75 -50.50 -18.05 -27.55
C TRP A 75 -50.01 -17.97 -28.99
N PHE A 76 -50.82 -17.39 -29.87
CA PHE A 76 -50.46 -17.16 -31.26
C PHE A 76 -50.53 -15.67 -31.58
N HIS A 77 -49.46 -15.17 -32.20
CA HIS A 77 -49.36 -13.78 -32.61
C HIS A 77 -49.82 -13.64 -34.07
N SER A 78 -50.91 -12.91 -34.28
CA SER A 78 -51.57 -12.82 -35.61
C SER A 78 -50.72 -12.12 -36.69
N ALA A 79 -49.95 -11.08 -36.33
CA ALA A 79 -49.08 -10.38 -37.28
C ALA A 79 -47.79 -11.14 -37.62
N THR A 80 -47.14 -11.79 -36.65
CA THR A 80 -45.84 -12.48 -36.87
C THR A 80 -45.98 -13.96 -37.20
N LYS A 81 -47.22 -14.51 -37.12
CA LYS A 81 -47.55 -15.92 -37.31
C LYS A 81 -46.74 -16.88 -36.42
N ARG A 82 -46.35 -16.42 -35.22
CA ARG A 82 -45.58 -17.21 -34.23
C ARG A 82 -46.51 -17.78 -33.17
N SER A 83 -46.29 -19.04 -32.79
CA SER A 83 -47.00 -19.71 -31.68
C SER A 83 -46.05 -20.03 -30.54
N VAL A 84 -46.45 -19.74 -29.30
CA VAL A 84 -45.67 -19.98 -28.09
C VAL A 84 -46.55 -20.65 -27.04
N TRP A 85 -46.05 -21.70 -26.39
CA TRP A 85 -46.80 -22.48 -25.39
C TRP A 85 -46.82 -21.83 -24.00
N SER A 86 -45.95 -20.85 -23.75
CA SER A 86 -45.89 -20.05 -22.53
C SER A 86 -46.44 -18.64 -22.78
N THR A 87 -47.08 -18.03 -21.79
CA THR A 87 -47.58 -16.65 -21.87
C THR A 87 -46.45 -15.69 -22.29
N PRO A 88 -46.55 -15.02 -23.45
CA PRO A 88 -45.53 -14.07 -23.92
C PRO A 88 -45.29 -12.93 -22.92
N LYS A 89 -44.06 -12.42 -22.85
CA LYS A 89 -43.69 -11.34 -21.91
C LYS A 89 -44.60 -10.11 -22.02
N GLU A 90 -44.97 -9.76 -23.25
CA GLU A 90 -45.89 -8.64 -23.58
C GLU A 90 -47.30 -8.87 -23.02
N VAL A 91 -47.81 -10.10 -23.14
CA VAL A 91 -49.11 -10.51 -22.61
C VAL A 91 -49.08 -10.61 -21.08
N GLN A 92 -47.98 -11.12 -20.51
CA GLN A 92 -47.78 -11.16 -19.06
C GLN A 92 -47.75 -9.76 -18.45
N GLU A 93 -47.08 -8.81 -19.10
CA GLU A 93 -47.03 -7.42 -18.65
C GLU A 93 -48.39 -6.73 -18.73
N MET A 94 -49.17 -7.00 -19.79
CA MET A 94 -50.54 -6.52 -19.93
C MET A 94 -51.51 -7.15 -18.92
N LEU A 95 -51.43 -8.47 -18.68
CA LEU A 95 -52.24 -9.13 -17.66
C LEU A 95 -51.89 -8.64 -16.25
N LYS A 96 -50.60 -8.35 -16.00
CA LYS A 96 -50.14 -7.76 -14.76
C LYS A 96 -50.66 -6.33 -14.60
N SER A 97 -50.60 -5.50 -15.64
CA SER A 97 -51.16 -4.14 -15.60
C SER A 97 -52.67 -4.14 -15.38
N LEU A 98 -53.41 -5.05 -16.03
CA LEU A 98 -54.85 -5.18 -15.86
C LEU A 98 -55.23 -5.64 -14.45
N LYS A 99 -54.50 -6.60 -13.87
CA LYS A 99 -54.68 -7.02 -12.47
C LYS A 99 -54.34 -5.89 -11.50
N GLU A 100 -53.23 -5.19 -11.76
CA GLU A 100 -52.80 -4.01 -11.00
C GLU A 100 -53.70 -2.80 -11.20
N GLU A 101 -54.56 -2.75 -12.21
CA GLU A 101 -55.63 -1.74 -12.41
C GLU A 101 -56.95 -2.13 -11.73
N ARG A 102 -57.18 -3.44 -11.51
CA ARG A 102 -58.38 -3.97 -10.87
C ARG A 102 -58.27 -4.11 -9.35
N GLU A 103 -57.08 -3.94 -8.78
CA GLU A 103 -56.86 -3.98 -7.33
C GLU A 103 -57.57 -2.80 -6.65
N ASP A 104 -58.55 -3.10 -5.81
CA ASP A 104 -59.32 -2.09 -5.07
C ASP A 104 -58.53 -1.64 -3.84
N TRP A 105 -58.27 -0.33 -3.73
CA TRP A 105 -57.43 0.20 -2.65
C TRP A 105 -58.28 0.45 -1.40
N PRO A 106 -57.81 0.04 -0.22
CA PRO A 106 -58.55 0.22 1.02
C PRO A 106 -58.68 1.72 1.35
N GLN A 107 -59.74 2.07 2.08
CA GLN A 107 -59.87 3.43 2.62
C GLN A 107 -58.81 3.63 3.71
N PHE A 108 -57.90 4.58 3.48
CA PHE A 108 -56.77 4.81 4.37
C PHE A 108 -57.22 5.49 5.67
N LYS A 109 -56.73 4.97 6.81
CA LYS A 109 -57.02 5.52 8.15
C LYS A 109 -56.00 6.59 8.55
N THR A 110 -54.77 6.49 8.06
CA THR A 110 -53.69 7.44 8.36
C THR A 110 -53.32 8.24 7.12
N LYS A 111 -52.90 9.49 7.33
CA LYS A 111 -52.44 10.36 6.24
C LYS A 111 -51.16 9.84 5.60
N ASP A 112 -50.27 9.23 6.36
CA ASP A 112 -48.96 8.79 5.86
C ASP A 112 -49.05 7.52 5.00
N GLU A 113 -49.93 6.57 5.35
CA GLU A 113 -50.27 5.45 4.46
C GLU A 113 -50.85 5.98 3.15
N ALA A 114 -51.81 6.91 3.22
CA ALA A 114 -52.41 7.50 2.04
C ALA A 114 -51.40 8.25 1.17
N LYS A 115 -50.40 8.96 1.76
CA LYS A 115 -49.29 9.56 1.00
C LYS A 115 -48.40 8.51 0.32
N SER A 116 -48.09 7.40 1.01
CA SER A 116 -47.26 6.33 0.45
C SER A 116 -47.94 5.63 -0.74
N PHE A 117 -49.25 5.38 -0.65
CA PHE A 117 -50.03 4.83 -1.74
C PHE A 117 -50.24 5.86 -2.85
N LEU A 118 -50.38 7.15 -2.53
CA LEU A 118 -50.45 8.21 -3.54
C LEU A 118 -49.18 8.27 -4.39
N VAL A 119 -48.00 8.10 -3.78
CA VAL A 119 -46.73 7.94 -4.52
C VAL A 119 -46.74 6.70 -5.43
N LYS A 120 -47.25 5.56 -4.95
CA LYS A 120 -47.43 4.36 -5.80
C LYS A 120 -48.37 4.62 -6.98
N LEU A 121 -49.44 5.40 -6.78
CA LEU A 121 -50.35 5.77 -7.86
C LEU A 121 -49.63 6.64 -8.91
N PHE A 122 -48.76 7.54 -8.47
CA PHE A 122 -47.94 8.34 -9.37
C PHE A 122 -46.95 7.49 -10.19
N ASP A 123 -46.37 6.45 -9.58
CA ASP A 123 -45.52 5.48 -10.26
C ASP A 123 -46.30 4.66 -11.30
N LEU A 124 -47.51 4.20 -10.96
CA LEU A 124 -48.37 3.43 -11.88
C LEU A 124 -48.81 4.24 -13.11
N LYS A 125 -49.14 5.53 -12.92
CA LYS A 125 -49.53 6.41 -14.04
C LYS A 125 -48.35 6.89 -14.90
N LYS A 126 -47.11 6.67 -14.46
CA LYS A 126 -45.87 7.01 -15.19
C LYS A 126 -45.90 8.42 -15.80
N PHE A 127 -46.14 9.45 -14.99
CA PHE A 127 -46.22 10.83 -15.47
C PHE A 127 -44.98 11.29 -16.26
N PRO A 128 -45.13 12.15 -17.30
CA PRO A 128 -44.00 12.78 -17.97
C PRO A 128 -43.19 13.69 -17.03
N PRO A 129 -41.86 13.83 -17.20
CA PRO A 129 -40.99 14.58 -16.29
C PRO A 129 -41.34 16.07 -16.10
N ARG A 130 -42.08 16.67 -17.03
CA ARG A 130 -42.44 18.11 -17.03
C ARG A 130 -43.93 18.39 -16.86
N ILE A 131 -44.73 17.40 -16.45
CA ILE A 131 -46.17 17.61 -16.29
C ILE A 131 -46.46 18.59 -15.14
N SER A 132 -47.38 19.52 -15.36
CA SER A 132 -47.87 20.42 -14.31
C SER A 132 -48.83 19.69 -13.37
N TRP A 133 -48.92 20.14 -12.12
CA TRP A 133 -49.86 19.60 -11.13
C TRP A 133 -51.31 19.62 -11.64
N GLU A 134 -51.72 20.65 -12.38
CA GLU A 134 -53.10 20.81 -12.86
C GLU A 134 -53.48 19.78 -13.93
N ASN A 135 -52.53 19.39 -14.77
CA ASN A 135 -52.75 18.35 -15.77
C ASN A 135 -52.64 16.96 -15.13
N ALA A 136 -51.69 16.78 -14.19
CA ALA A 136 -51.57 15.55 -13.43
C ALA A 136 -52.81 15.29 -12.57
N SER A 137 -53.38 16.31 -11.92
CA SER A 137 -54.56 16.16 -11.06
C SER A 137 -55.79 15.74 -11.85
N LYS A 138 -55.99 16.24 -13.07
CA LYS A 138 -57.09 15.81 -13.95
C LYS A 138 -56.98 14.33 -14.33
N ILE A 139 -55.77 13.88 -14.65
CA ILE A 139 -55.50 12.46 -14.96
C ILE A 139 -55.74 11.59 -13.72
N LEU A 140 -55.34 12.07 -12.54
CA LEU A 140 -55.56 11.36 -11.29
C LEU A 140 -57.03 11.33 -10.89
N GLU A 141 -57.76 12.44 -11.06
CA GLU A 141 -59.20 12.55 -10.78
C GLU A 141 -60.05 11.59 -11.63
N SER A 142 -59.59 11.28 -12.84
CA SER A 142 -60.24 10.27 -13.69
C SER A 142 -60.04 8.82 -13.20
N ASP A 143 -59.14 8.58 -12.25
CA ASP A 143 -58.89 7.26 -11.70
C ASP A 143 -59.88 6.92 -10.56
N ARG A 144 -60.48 5.73 -10.63
CA ARG A 144 -61.37 5.18 -9.59
C ARG A 144 -60.73 5.21 -8.19
N ARG A 145 -59.41 5.03 -8.10
CA ARG A 145 -58.63 4.98 -6.85
C ARG A 145 -58.41 6.34 -6.21
N TRP A 146 -58.67 7.43 -6.92
CA TRP A 146 -58.51 8.78 -6.40
C TRP A 146 -59.40 9.07 -5.19
N SER A 147 -60.57 8.43 -5.15
CA SER A 147 -61.54 8.52 -4.06
C SER A 147 -60.96 8.05 -2.71
N CYS A 148 -60.04 7.08 -2.72
CA CYS A 148 -59.40 6.54 -1.51
C CYS A 148 -58.53 7.59 -0.79
N PHE A 149 -58.09 8.66 -1.46
CA PHE A 149 -57.25 9.71 -0.87
C PHE A 149 -58.04 10.89 -0.30
N SER A 150 -59.35 10.75 -0.09
CA SER A 150 -60.21 11.81 0.48
C SER A 150 -59.69 12.35 1.82
N ILE A 151 -58.93 11.56 2.58
CA ILE A 151 -58.26 11.96 3.83
C ILE A 151 -57.12 12.98 3.65
N LEU A 152 -56.53 13.09 2.45
CA LEU A 152 -55.53 14.11 2.11
C LEU A 152 -56.21 15.36 1.56
N THR A 153 -55.78 16.52 2.05
CA THR A 153 -56.16 17.84 1.51
C THR A 153 -55.54 18.08 0.13
N ARG A 154 -56.14 18.99 -0.65
CA ARG A 154 -55.61 19.40 -1.96
C ARG A 154 -54.16 19.88 -1.89
N GLY A 155 -53.78 20.56 -0.80
CA GLY A 155 -52.41 21.01 -0.53
C GLY A 155 -51.44 19.86 -0.27
N GLU A 156 -51.81 18.89 0.57
CA GLU A 156 -50.99 17.71 0.87
C GLU A 156 -50.77 16.82 -0.37
N ARG A 157 -51.78 16.69 -1.25
CA ARG A 157 -51.63 15.95 -2.52
C ARG A 157 -50.70 16.67 -3.50
N LYS A 158 -50.78 18.01 -3.59
CA LYS A 158 -49.88 18.82 -4.42
C LYS A 158 -48.43 18.77 -3.89
N GLN A 159 -48.26 18.81 -2.57
CA GLN A 159 -46.95 18.71 -1.93
C GLN A 159 -46.29 17.35 -2.17
N THR A 160 -47.02 16.26 -1.94
CA THR A 160 -46.51 14.90 -2.21
C THR A 160 -46.16 14.69 -3.67
N PHE A 161 -46.92 15.30 -4.61
CA PHE A 161 -46.58 15.28 -6.03
C PHE A 161 -45.28 16.04 -6.35
N ALA A 162 -45.08 17.22 -5.75
CA ALA A 162 -43.85 17.98 -5.93
C ALA A 162 -42.62 17.23 -5.37
N GLU A 163 -42.76 16.61 -4.18
CA GLU A 163 -41.73 15.76 -3.58
C GLU A 163 -41.46 14.51 -4.44
N TYR A 164 -42.50 13.91 -5.01
CA TYR A 164 -42.38 12.76 -5.92
C TYR A 164 -41.63 13.12 -7.20
N MET A 165 -42.00 14.21 -7.88
CA MET A 165 -41.34 14.64 -9.12
C MET A 165 -39.87 15.00 -8.87
N GLY A 166 -39.57 15.68 -7.76
CA GLY A 166 -38.20 15.96 -7.33
C GLY A 166 -37.41 14.68 -7.00
N SER A 167 -38.03 13.72 -6.32
CA SER A 167 -37.40 12.43 -5.97
C SER A 167 -37.19 11.53 -7.18
N ARG A 168 -38.11 11.53 -8.15
CA ARG A 168 -38.00 10.73 -9.38
C ARG A 168 -36.87 11.23 -10.28
N GLY A 169 -36.72 12.55 -10.43
CA GLY A 169 -35.59 13.12 -11.15
C GLY A 169 -34.25 12.73 -10.50
N LYS A 170 -34.16 12.81 -9.16
CA LYS A 170 -32.98 12.36 -8.41
C LYS A 170 -32.72 10.86 -8.56
N ARG A 171 -33.75 10.02 -8.48
CA ARG A 171 -33.63 8.55 -8.62
C ARG A 171 -33.18 8.16 -10.02
N ALA A 172 -33.77 8.75 -11.07
CA ALA A 172 -33.38 8.47 -12.45
C ALA A 172 -31.93 8.89 -12.73
N ALA A 173 -31.52 10.07 -12.25
CA ALA A 173 -30.14 10.53 -12.37
C ALA A 173 -29.14 9.64 -11.61
N GLU A 174 -29.51 9.18 -10.41
CA GLU A 174 -28.67 8.27 -9.61
C GLU A 174 -28.59 6.87 -10.24
N GLU A 175 -29.68 6.33 -10.78
CA GLU A 175 -29.68 5.06 -11.52
C GLU A 175 -28.80 5.13 -12.76
N GLU A 176 -28.86 6.23 -13.51
CA GLU A 176 -27.98 6.46 -14.67
C GLU A 176 -26.51 6.56 -14.24
N ARG A 177 -26.23 7.31 -13.17
CA ARG A 177 -24.88 7.39 -12.59
C ARG A 177 -24.37 6.02 -12.15
N GLN A 178 -25.21 5.20 -11.52
CA GLN A 178 -24.85 3.84 -11.10
C GLN A 178 -24.60 2.93 -12.30
N LYS A 179 -25.38 3.03 -13.38
CA LYS A 179 -25.12 2.30 -14.62
C LYS A 179 -23.76 2.69 -15.21
N ARG A 180 -23.45 3.99 -15.29
CA ARG A 180 -22.13 4.46 -15.76
C ARG A 180 -20.99 3.98 -14.87
N LYS A 181 -21.16 3.99 -13.55
CA LYS A 181 -20.16 3.44 -12.61
C LYS A 181 -19.94 1.94 -12.85
N LYS A 182 -21.01 1.16 -12.95
CA LYS A 182 -20.93 -0.28 -13.24
C LYS A 182 -20.28 -0.56 -14.59
N ALA A 183 -20.55 0.26 -15.62
CA ALA A 183 -19.90 0.13 -16.92
C ALA A 183 -18.38 0.34 -16.82
N LYS A 184 -17.92 1.37 -16.08
CA LYS A 184 -16.48 1.56 -15.80
C LYS A 184 -15.86 0.38 -15.06
N ASP A 185 -16.53 -0.12 -14.02
CA ASP A 185 -16.04 -1.27 -13.24
C ASP A 185 -15.91 -2.53 -14.12
N LEU A 186 -16.91 -2.80 -14.97
CA LEU A 186 -16.89 -3.90 -15.93
C LEU A 186 -15.82 -3.73 -16.99
N MET A 187 -15.61 -2.50 -17.49
CA MET A 187 -14.54 -2.20 -18.44
C MET A 187 -13.17 -2.51 -17.83
N VAL A 188 -12.92 -2.11 -16.58
CA VAL A 188 -11.68 -2.43 -15.87
C VAL A 188 -11.49 -3.94 -15.71
N GLN A 189 -12.54 -4.66 -15.28
CA GLN A 189 -12.46 -6.11 -15.12
C GLN A 189 -12.12 -6.81 -16.44
N ASN A 190 -12.77 -6.40 -17.53
CA ASN A 190 -12.52 -6.96 -18.86
C ASN A 190 -11.11 -6.65 -19.35
N LEU A 191 -10.63 -5.42 -19.18
CA LEU A 191 -9.25 -5.03 -19.52
C LEU A 191 -8.23 -5.83 -18.70
N LEU A 192 -8.42 -5.96 -17.38
CA LEU A 192 -7.50 -6.74 -16.52
C LEU A 192 -7.49 -8.23 -16.88
N SER A 193 -8.62 -8.78 -17.34
CA SER A 193 -8.71 -10.18 -17.77
C SER A 193 -8.05 -10.45 -19.13
N TRP A 194 -7.74 -9.41 -19.91
CA TRP A 194 -7.18 -9.55 -21.23
C TRP A 194 -5.68 -9.89 -21.18
N LYS A 195 -5.37 -11.16 -21.49
CA LYS A 195 -4.00 -11.71 -21.47
C LYS A 195 -3.00 -11.04 -22.42
N GLU A 196 -3.47 -10.57 -23.58
CA GLU A 196 -2.64 -9.96 -24.63
C GLU A 196 -2.69 -8.42 -24.59
N LEU A 197 -3.29 -7.85 -23.55
CA LEU A 197 -3.30 -6.41 -23.36
C LEU A 197 -1.87 -5.88 -23.24
N SER A 198 -1.56 -4.85 -24.02
CA SER A 198 -0.24 -4.23 -24.08
C SER A 198 -0.36 -2.72 -24.15
N PHE A 199 0.71 -1.99 -23.88
CA PHE A 199 0.73 -0.52 -24.03
C PHE A 199 0.34 -0.04 -25.44
N LYS A 200 0.45 -0.91 -26.46
CA LYS A 200 0.11 -0.57 -27.85
C LYS A 200 -1.38 -0.71 -28.17
N THR A 201 -2.18 -1.32 -27.30
CA THR A 201 -3.61 -1.51 -27.58
C THR A 201 -4.30 -0.16 -27.64
N THR A 202 -5.02 0.06 -28.73
CA THR A 202 -5.74 1.30 -28.99
C THR A 202 -7.20 1.18 -28.52
N TYR A 203 -7.88 2.32 -28.39
CA TYR A 203 -9.31 2.32 -28.10
C TYR A 203 -10.12 1.57 -29.18
N ILE A 204 -9.65 1.59 -30.44
CA ILE A 204 -10.29 0.86 -31.54
C ILE A 204 -10.26 -0.65 -31.28
N ASP A 205 -9.13 -1.19 -30.80
CA ASP A 205 -9.01 -2.62 -30.48
C ASP A 205 -9.95 -3.03 -29.33
N VAL A 206 -10.15 -2.13 -28.36
CA VAL A 206 -11.09 -2.33 -27.25
C VAL A 206 -12.53 -2.26 -27.75
N ALA A 207 -12.85 -1.29 -28.61
CA ALA A 207 -14.18 -1.11 -29.16
C ALA A 207 -14.60 -2.29 -30.04
N ASP A 208 -13.72 -2.75 -30.94
CA ASP A 208 -13.97 -3.91 -31.78
C ASP A 208 -14.28 -5.15 -30.93
N ARG A 209 -13.63 -5.27 -29.77
CA ARG A 209 -13.81 -6.42 -28.89
C ARG A 209 -15.02 -6.35 -27.97
N PHE A 210 -15.46 -5.18 -27.53
CA PHE A 210 -16.52 -5.05 -26.52
C PHE A 210 -17.80 -4.38 -27.05
N HIS A 211 -17.89 -4.06 -28.34
CA HIS A 211 -19.07 -3.39 -28.90
C HIS A 211 -20.40 -4.16 -28.73
N PHE A 212 -20.35 -5.49 -28.62
CA PHE A 212 -21.53 -6.34 -28.45
C PHE A 212 -22.04 -6.40 -27.00
N GLU A 213 -21.27 -5.88 -26.05
CA GLU A 213 -21.62 -5.94 -24.63
C GLU A 213 -22.69 -4.93 -24.25
N GLU A 214 -23.66 -5.33 -23.41
CA GLU A 214 -24.75 -4.44 -22.99
C GLU A 214 -24.26 -3.22 -22.20
N TRP A 215 -23.19 -3.38 -21.42
CA TRP A 215 -22.61 -2.30 -20.64
C TRP A 215 -21.85 -1.28 -21.50
N TRP A 216 -21.44 -1.66 -22.72
CA TRP A 216 -20.72 -0.79 -23.65
C TRP A 216 -21.58 0.42 -24.05
N THR A 217 -22.89 0.23 -24.21
CA THR A 217 -23.82 1.30 -24.61
C THR A 217 -24.30 2.17 -23.44
N TRP A 218 -23.94 1.84 -22.20
CA TRP A 218 -24.34 2.63 -21.01
C TRP A 218 -23.48 3.90 -20.84
N MET A 219 -22.39 4.03 -21.58
CA MET A 219 -21.50 5.18 -21.61
C MET A 219 -21.43 5.77 -23.00
N GLN A 220 -21.19 7.08 -23.09
CA GLN A 220 -20.95 7.74 -24.37
C GLN A 220 -19.58 7.36 -24.92
N GLU A 221 -19.41 7.45 -26.24
CA GLU A 221 -18.14 7.08 -26.89
C GLU A 221 -16.95 7.91 -26.41
N SER A 222 -17.13 9.23 -26.25
CA SER A 222 -16.11 10.12 -25.69
C SER A 222 -15.76 9.73 -24.25
N GLU A 223 -16.76 9.43 -23.42
CA GLU A 223 -16.54 9.02 -22.03
C GLU A 223 -15.81 7.67 -21.93
N ARG A 224 -16.00 6.76 -22.90
CA ARG A 224 -15.30 5.47 -22.95
C ARG A 224 -13.84 5.63 -23.37
N ASP A 225 -13.58 6.45 -24.39
CA ASP A 225 -12.20 6.73 -24.82
C ASP A 225 -11.42 7.47 -23.73
N ASP A 226 -11.98 8.55 -23.17
CA ASP A 226 -11.35 9.29 -22.07
C ASP A 226 -11.01 8.36 -20.89
N PHE A 227 -11.96 7.50 -20.49
CA PHE A 227 -11.73 6.54 -19.43
C PHE A 227 -10.69 5.47 -19.81
N PHE A 228 -10.68 5.01 -21.05
CA PHE A 228 -9.66 4.08 -21.53
C PHE A 228 -8.27 4.70 -21.51
N GLN A 229 -8.11 5.95 -21.98
CA GLN A 229 -6.83 6.65 -21.96
C GLN A 229 -6.34 6.87 -20.54
N GLU A 230 -7.22 7.32 -19.63
CA GLU A 230 -6.91 7.47 -18.20
C GLU A 230 -6.46 6.13 -17.60
N TRP A 231 -7.20 5.07 -17.87
CA TRP A 231 -6.86 3.73 -17.40
C TRP A 231 -5.53 3.24 -17.99
N MET A 232 -5.27 3.43 -19.28
CA MET A 232 -4.01 3.05 -19.92
C MET A 232 -2.82 3.81 -19.35
N PHE A 233 -3.01 5.10 -19.02
CA PHE A 233 -2.00 5.93 -18.37
C PHE A 233 -1.69 5.42 -16.96
N ASP A 234 -2.72 5.21 -16.13
CA ASP A 234 -2.57 4.71 -14.76
C ASP A 234 -1.92 3.32 -14.72
N ASN A 235 -2.22 2.48 -15.70
CA ASN A 235 -1.69 1.12 -15.82
C ASN A 235 -0.41 1.02 -16.66
N GLU A 236 0.13 2.14 -17.17
CA GLU A 236 1.36 2.16 -17.98
C GLU A 236 2.52 1.51 -17.22
N GLN A 237 2.61 1.80 -15.92
CA GLN A 237 3.62 1.24 -15.04
C GLN A 237 3.49 -0.28 -14.92
N MET A 238 2.27 -0.82 -14.83
CA MET A 238 2.04 -2.26 -14.81
C MET A 238 2.52 -2.95 -16.09
N PHE A 239 2.35 -2.34 -17.27
CA PHE A 239 2.88 -2.87 -18.52
C PHE A 239 4.41 -2.82 -18.57
N LYS A 240 5.00 -1.69 -18.16
CA LYS A 240 6.45 -1.54 -18.03
C LYS A 240 7.03 -2.61 -17.10
N ASP A 241 6.35 -2.87 -15.99
CA ASP A 241 6.80 -3.85 -15.00
C ASP A 241 6.62 -5.29 -15.48
N LYS A 242 5.53 -5.63 -16.20
CA LYS A 242 5.39 -6.93 -16.87
C LYS A 242 6.49 -7.18 -17.90
N ILE A 243 6.88 -6.16 -18.67
CA ILE A 243 7.98 -6.26 -19.65
C ILE A 243 9.31 -6.46 -18.92
N LYS A 244 9.60 -5.66 -17.88
CA LYS A 244 10.80 -5.82 -17.05
C LYS A 244 10.86 -7.18 -16.38
N GLN A 245 9.73 -7.68 -15.89
CA GLN A 245 9.63 -8.98 -15.26
C GLN A 245 9.98 -10.09 -16.26
N ARG A 246 9.40 -10.07 -17.46
CA ARG A 246 9.75 -11.03 -18.52
C ARG A 246 11.24 -10.98 -18.85
N ARG A 247 11.82 -9.79 -19.03
CA ARG A 247 13.27 -9.64 -19.25
C ARG A 247 14.08 -10.21 -18.09
N ARG A 248 13.65 -10.02 -16.85
CA ARG A 248 14.32 -10.58 -15.66
C ARG A 248 14.24 -12.11 -15.64
N GLU A 249 13.09 -12.68 -16.00
CA GLU A 249 12.90 -14.13 -16.12
C GLU A 249 13.78 -14.71 -17.24
N ASP A 250 13.85 -14.03 -18.39
CA ASP A 250 14.71 -14.42 -19.51
C ASP A 250 16.20 -14.36 -19.13
N VAL A 251 16.62 -13.29 -18.44
CA VAL A 251 17.98 -13.13 -17.90
C VAL A 251 18.31 -14.24 -16.89
N ALA A 252 17.43 -14.50 -15.93
CA ALA A 252 17.62 -15.55 -14.93
C ALA A 252 17.70 -16.95 -15.58
N MET A 253 16.92 -17.20 -16.64
CA MET A 253 17.01 -18.44 -17.41
C MET A 253 18.37 -18.56 -18.12
N LEU A 254 18.89 -17.47 -18.68
CA LEU A 254 20.23 -17.48 -19.28
C LEU A 254 21.32 -17.71 -18.23
N GLU A 255 21.24 -17.07 -17.06
CA GLU A 255 22.14 -17.31 -15.94
C GLU A 255 22.12 -18.79 -15.51
N GLU A 256 20.92 -19.38 -15.38
CA GLU A 256 20.77 -20.81 -15.05
C GLU A 256 21.43 -21.73 -16.10
N ILE A 257 21.31 -21.41 -17.40
CA ILE A 257 21.96 -22.18 -18.47
C ILE A 257 23.50 -22.09 -18.37
N LEU A 258 24.02 -20.91 -18.03
CA LEU A 258 25.46 -20.69 -17.84
C LEU A 258 25.98 -21.43 -16.60
N GLU A 259 25.21 -21.46 -15.51
CA GLU A 259 25.55 -22.18 -14.28
C GLU A 259 25.50 -23.70 -14.45
N GLN A 260 24.53 -24.22 -15.20
CA GLN A 260 24.39 -25.66 -15.45
C GLN A 260 25.49 -26.21 -16.37
N ASN A 261 26.06 -25.37 -17.25
CA ASN A 261 27.08 -25.77 -18.23
C ASN A 261 28.40 -24.99 -18.05
N PRO A 262 29.08 -25.11 -16.89
CA PRO A 262 30.28 -24.33 -16.61
C PRO A 262 31.50 -24.76 -17.45
N ALA A 263 31.51 -26.00 -17.97
CA ALA A 263 32.57 -26.51 -18.82
C ALA A 263 32.48 -25.97 -20.26
N ASP A 264 31.26 -25.77 -20.76
CA ASP A 264 31.02 -25.25 -22.11
C ASP A 264 31.22 -23.73 -22.15
N PHE A 265 30.88 -23.06 -21.04
CA PHE A 265 30.89 -21.60 -20.89
C PHE A 265 31.88 -21.06 -19.83
N PRO A 266 33.19 -21.36 -19.94
CA PRO A 266 34.18 -20.78 -19.04
C PRO A 266 34.28 -19.27 -19.26
N PHE A 267 34.36 -18.51 -18.17
CA PHE A 267 34.45 -17.04 -18.17
C PHE A 267 35.70 -16.48 -18.87
N GLN A 268 36.66 -17.32 -19.25
CA GLN A 268 37.86 -16.94 -19.99
C GLN A 268 37.66 -16.89 -21.52
N LYS A 269 36.59 -17.50 -22.05
CA LYS A 269 36.28 -17.48 -23.49
C LYS A 269 35.80 -16.10 -23.94
N LYS A 270 36.03 -15.77 -25.21
CA LYS A 270 35.53 -14.53 -25.81
C LYS A 270 34.07 -14.71 -26.25
N TRP A 271 33.35 -13.59 -26.30
CA TRP A 271 31.95 -13.57 -26.74
C TRP A 271 31.74 -14.23 -28.11
N ASN A 272 32.63 -13.98 -29.08
CA ASN A 272 32.49 -14.53 -30.44
C ASN A 272 32.44 -16.06 -30.48
N ASP A 273 33.15 -16.73 -29.56
CA ASP A 273 33.24 -18.20 -29.54
C ASP A 273 31.99 -18.83 -28.91
N VAL A 274 31.26 -18.06 -28.10
CA VAL A 274 30.14 -18.51 -27.28
C VAL A 274 28.80 -18.03 -27.82
N LYS A 275 28.80 -16.93 -28.57
CA LYS A 275 27.61 -16.27 -29.13
C LYS A 275 26.74 -17.21 -29.95
N GLU A 276 27.34 -17.99 -30.85
CA GLU A 276 26.56 -18.89 -31.72
C GLU A 276 25.90 -20.00 -30.91
N GLN A 277 26.61 -20.55 -29.92
CA GLN A 277 26.08 -21.58 -29.03
C GLN A 277 24.92 -21.04 -28.19
N LEU A 278 25.05 -19.85 -27.59
CA LEU A 278 23.98 -19.24 -26.79
C LEU A 278 22.78 -18.80 -27.64
N LEU A 279 23.00 -18.19 -28.81
CA LEU A 279 21.91 -17.74 -29.69
C LEU A 279 21.21 -18.90 -30.40
N SER A 280 21.86 -20.05 -30.55
CA SER A 280 21.25 -21.26 -31.11
C SER A 280 20.28 -21.95 -30.15
N HIS A 281 20.29 -21.60 -28.86
CA HIS A 281 19.49 -22.27 -27.86
C HIS A 281 17.99 -21.96 -28.04
N PRO A 282 17.10 -22.97 -28.12
CA PRO A 282 15.68 -22.77 -28.47
C PRO A 282 14.94 -21.89 -27.48
N LYS A 283 15.35 -21.87 -26.21
CA LYS A 283 14.74 -21.04 -25.17
C LYS A 283 15.15 -19.56 -25.24
N LEU A 284 16.23 -19.22 -25.95
CA LEU A 284 16.78 -17.87 -26.02
C LEU A 284 16.46 -17.16 -27.35
N GLN A 285 15.76 -17.81 -28.27
CA GLN A 285 15.43 -17.26 -29.59
C GLN A 285 14.60 -15.96 -29.51
N ASN A 286 13.78 -15.82 -28.47
CA ASN A 286 12.92 -14.64 -28.27
C ASN A 286 13.58 -13.55 -27.41
N MET A 287 14.79 -13.79 -26.88
CA MET A 287 15.48 -12.82 -26.03
C MET A 287 16.18 -11.76 -26.87
N MET A 288 16.26 -10.51 -26.37
CA MET A 288 16.99 -9.47 -27.07
C MET A 288 18.49 -9.78 -27.07
N LYS A 289 19.13 -9.70 -28.24
CA LYS A 289 20.57 -10.01 -28.39
C LYS A 289 21.47 -9.16 -27.46
N ILE A 290 21.03 -7.95 -27.12
CA ILE A 290 21.75 -7.07 -26.19
C ILE A 290 21.69 -7.59 -24.75
N ASP A 291 20.56 -8.18 -24.34
CA ASP A 291 20.41 -8.77 -23.01
C ASP A 291 21.32 -10.01 -22.89
N VAL A 292 21.41 -10.85 -23.95
CA VAL A 292 22.33 -12.01 -23.98
C VAL A 292 23.77 -11.57 -23.75
N LEU A 293 24.19 -10.49 -24.41
CA LEU A 293 25.54 -9.95 -24.30
C LEU A 293 25.81 -9.37 -22.91
N GLN A 294 24.85 -8.62 -22.34
CA GLN A 294 24.98 -8.06 -21.00
C GLN A 294 25.13 -9.14 -19.93
N VAL A 295 24.30 -10.19 -19.99
CA VAL A 295 24.40 -11.33 -19.06
C VAL A 295 25.74 -12.06 -19.23
N TRP A 296 26.22 -12.24 -20.46
CA TRP A 296 27.54 -12.82 -20.70
C TRP A 296 28.68 -11.96 -20.13
N GLU A 297 28.63 -10.64 -20.32
CA GLU A 297 29.60 -9.70 -19.75
C GLU A 297 29.60 -9.75 -18.21
N GLU A 298 28.41 -9.79 -17.61
CA GLU A 298 28.25 -9.91 -16.16
C GLU A 298 28.74 -11.27 -15.64
N TRP A 299 28.50 -12.37 -16.36
CA TRP A 299 29.03 -13.70 -16.06
C TRP A 299 30.56 -13.70 -16.05
N VAL A 300 31.18 -13.15 -17.09
CA VAL A 300 32.63 -13.03 -17.20
C VAL A 300 33.20 -12.18 -16.06
N ARG A 301 32.60 -11.02 -15.80
CA ARG A 301 32.99 -10.13 -14.71
C ARG A 301 32.85 -10.82 -13.35
N HIS A 302 31.76 -11.55 -13.13
CA HIS A 302 31.51 -12.26 -11.89
C HIS A 302 32.57 -13.35 -11.64
N GLY A 303 32.93 -14.13 -12.67
CA GLY A 303 33.98 -15.13 -12.60
C GLY A 303 35.32 -14.56 -12.14
N TYR A 304 35.78 -13.47 -12.78
CA TYR A 304 37.02 -12.80 -12.39
C TYR A 304 36.96 -12.17 -11.00
N ASP A 305 35.84 -11.56 -10.61
CA ASP A 305 35.66 -10.98 -9.28
C ASP A 305 35.68 -12.06 -8.18
N GLN A 306 35.10 -13.23 -8.43
CA GLN A 306 35.17 -14.37 -7.51
C GLN A 306 36.60 -14.87 -7.34
N GLU A 307 37.33 -15.08 -8.44
CA GLU A 307 38.72 -15.53 -8.38
C GLU A 307 39.59 -14.50 -7.63
N ARG A 308 39.40 -13.21 -7.91
CA ARG A 308 40.10 -12.12 -7.23
C ARG A 308 39.79 -12.08 -5.73
N LYS A 309 38.52 -12.21 -5.34
CA LYS A 309 38.09 -12.28 -3.93
C LYS A 309 38.68 -13.49 -3.23
N GLN A 310 38.69 -14.66 -3.87
CA GLN A 310 39.32 -15.85 -3.31
C GLN A 310 40.83 -15.64 -3.10
N ARG A 311 41.53 -15.08 -4.09
CA ARG A 311 42.96 -14.78 -3.99
C ARG A 311 43.25 -13.76 -2.88
N GLN A 312 42.43 -12.72 -2.75
CA GLN A 312 42.54 -11.76 -1.65
C GLN A 312 42.25 -12.39 -0.29
N ALA A 313 41.21 -13.22 -0.17
CA ALA A 313 40.88 -13.92 1.06
C ALA A 313 41.99 -14.90 1.47
N GLN A 314 42.60 -15.61 0.50
CA GLN A 314 43.76 -16.46 0.75
C GLN A 314 44.96 -15.65 1.24
N ASN A 315 45.25 -14.50 0.61
CA ASN A 315 46.34 -13.61 1.04
C ASN A 315 46.08 -13.05 2.44
N PHE A 316 44.87 -12.58 2.72
CA PHE A 316 44.46 -12.09 4.04
C PHE A 316 44.59 -13.17 5.12
N ARG A 317 44.22 -14.43 4.82
CA ARG A 317 44.41 -15.57 5.72
C ARG A 317 45.91 -15.80 6.00
N LYS A 318 46.76 -15.74 4.99
CA LYS A 318 48.22 -15.85 5.15
C LYS A 318 48.77 -14.71 5.99
N GLU A 319 48.38 -13.47 5.72
CA GLU A 319 48.76 -12.27 6.49
C GLU A 319 48.32 -12.34 7.95
N ARG A 320 47.08 -12.81 8.22
CA ARG A 320 46.62 -13.02 9.59
C ARG A 320 47.44 -14.07 10.32
N LYS A 321 47.73 -15.22 9.70
CA LYS A 321 48.59 -16.27 10.30
C LYS A 321 49.98 -15.73 10.64
N ARG A 322 50.57 -14.90 9.77
CA ARG A 322 51.87 -14.27 10.04
C ARG A 322 51.80 -13.28 11.21
N ARG A 323 50.73 -12.46 11.28
CA ARG A 323 50.48 -11.56 12.43
C ARG A 323 50.32 -12.32 13.74
N ASP A 324 49.57 -13.40 13.74
CA ASP A 324 49.35 -14.21 14.94
C ASP A 324 50.63 -14.93 15.37
N ALA A 325 51.47 -15.41 14.43
CA ALA A 325 52.78 -15.98 14.73
C ALA A 325 53.77 -14.96 15.34
N PHE A 326 53.69 -13.68 14.95
CA PHE A 326 54.51 -12.63 15.58
C PHE A 326 53.96 -12.19 16.94
N ARG A 327 52.64 -12.24 17.14
CA ARG A 327 52.06 -12.07 18.49
C ARG A 327 52.48 -13.18 19.44
N GLU A 328 52.56 -14.42 18.95
CA GLU A 328 53.11 -15.55 19.71
C GLU A 328 54.57 -15.30 20.08
N LEU A 329 55.40 -14.81 19.15
CA LEU A 329 56.78 -14.42 19.43
C LEU A 329 56.89 -13.30 20.48
N LEU A 330 56.00 -12.30 20.44
CA LEU A 330 55.93 -11.26 21.47
C LEU A 330 55.54 -11.84 22.83
N GLN A 331 54.60 -12.79 22.86
CA GLN A 331 54.20 -13.46 24.09
C GLN A 331 55.34 -14.33 24.65
N ASP A 332 56.04 -15.09 23.80
CA ASP A 332 57.22 -15.88 24.18
C ASP A 332 58.31 -14.97 24.77
N ALA A 333 58.50 -13.77 24.21
CA ALA A 333 59.46 -12.80 24.74
C ALA A 333 59.03 -12.19 26.08
N ILE A 334 57.72 -12.03 26.32
CA ILE A 334 57.16 -11.63 27.62
C ILE A 334 57.41 -12.73 28.65
N ASP A 335 57.13 -13.99 28.28
CA ASP A 335 57.23 -15.13 29.19
C ASP A 335 58.69 -15.42 29.57
N LYS A 336 59.64 -15.17 28.65
CA LYS A 336 61.09 -15.21 28.91
C LYS A 336 61.61 -14.00 29.69
N GLY A 337 60.79 -12.98 29.91
CA GLY A 337 61.19 -11.73 30.57
C GLY A 337 62.08 -10.81 29.72
N GLU A 338 62.23 -11.10 28.43
CA GLU A 338 63.00 -10.31 27.48
C GLU A 338 62.22 -9.06 27.01
N LEU A 339 60.89 -9.13 27.09
CA LEU A 339 59.98 -8.01 26.82
C LEU A 339 59.35 -7.52 28.13
N SER A 340 59.64 -6.27 28.49
CA SER A 340 59.12 -5.60 29.69
C SER A 340 58.56 -4.22 29.34
N SER A 341 57.83 -3.58 30.26
CA SER A 341 57.18 -2.28 30.04
C SER A 341 58.12 -1.14 29.64
N ARG A 342 59.43 -1.30 29.89
CA ARG A 342 60.51 -0.35 29.55
C ARG A 342 61.35 -0.74 28.34
N THR A 343 61.05 -1.86 27.69
CA THR A 343 61.83 -2.32 26.53
C THR A 343 61.56 -1.45 25.31
N ASP A 344 62.64 -1.06 24.63
CA ASP A 344 62.58 -0.26 23.43
C ASP A 344 62.52 -1.14 22.17
N TRP A 345 61.84 -0.63 21.14
CA TRP A 345 61.66 -1.32 19.88
C TRP A 345 63.00 -1.71 19.23
N ALA A 346 64.01 -0.84 19.28
CA ALA A 346 65.30 -1.06 18.63
C ALA A 346 66.12 -2.18 19.31
N SER A 347 66.11 -2.26 20.63
CA SER A 347 66.77 -3.37 21.35
C SER A 347 66.02 -4.70 21.19
N PHE A 348 64.69 -4.67 21.10
CA PHE A 348 63.89 -5.86 20.82
C PHE A 348 64.15 -6.40 19.41
N VAL A 349 64.07 -5.55 18.38
CA VAL A 349 64.31 -5.95 16.98
C VAL A 349 65.73 -6.50 16.79
N ARG A 350 66.77 -5.89 17.37
CA ARG A 350 68.14 -6.41 17.28
C ARG A 350 68.31 -7.85 17.77
N ARG A 351 67.43 -8.32 18.66
CA ARG A 351 67.43 -9.68 19.18
C ARG A 351 66.62 -10.64 18.31
N VAL A 352 65.56 -10.14 17.68
CA VAL A 352 64.55 -10.94 16.98
C VAL A 352 64.69 -10.85 15.45
N GLU A 353 65.62 -10.04 14.94
CA GLU A 353 65.85 -9.79 13.50
C GLU A 353 66.01 -11.07 12.67
N LYS A 354 66.66 -12.10 13.23
CA LYS A 354 66.90 -13.38 12.56
C LYS A 354 65.74 -14.38 12.69
N ASP A 355 64.71 -14.06 13.46
CA ASP A 355 63.59 -14.96 13.68
C ASP A 355 62.71 -15.05 12.41
N PRO A 356 62.38 -16.26 11.94
CA PRO A 356 61.48 -16.46 10.80
C PRO A 356 60.10 -15.80 10.98
N ARG A 357 59.58 -15.74 12.21
CA ARG A 357 58.28 -15.13 12.55
C ARG A 357 58.31 -13.60 12.37
N TYR A 358 59.46 -12.95 12.62
CA TYR A 358 59.67 -11.52 12.37
C TYR A 358 59.95 -11.23 10.89
N THR A 359 60.87 -11.97 10.27
CA THR A 359 61.23 -11.78 8.85
C THR A 359 60.02 -11.97 7.93
N SER A 360 59.15 -12.94 8.23
CA SER A 360 57.94 -13.22 7.44
C SER A 360 56.84 -12.14 7.56
N MET A 361 56.94 -11.31 8.59
CA MET A 361 56.04 -10.19 8.89
C MET A 361 56.49 -8.86 8.28
N VAL A 362 57.80 -8.69 8.07
CA VAL A 362 58.35 -7.48 7.43
C VAL A 362 57.89 -7.42 5.97
N GLY A 363 57.31 -6.28 5.57
CA GLY A 363 56.82 -6.06 4.20
C GLY A 363 55.37 -6.49 3.93
N GLN A 364 54.60 -6.89 4.95
CA GLN A 364 53.17 -7.16 4.79
C GLN A 364 52.31 -5.90 4.86
N SER A 365 51.18 -5.90 4.14
CA SER A 365 50.16 -4.85 4.27
C SER A 365 49.32 -5.04 5.54
N GLY A 366 49.12 -3.97 6.32
CA GLY A 366 48.35 -3.98 7.56
C GLY A 366 49.18 -3.53 8.76
N SER A 367 48.82 -4.01 9.96
CA SER A 367 49.50 -3.62 11.19
C SER A 367 50.99 -3.95 11.14
N THR A 368 51.81 -2.93 11.31
CA THR A 368 53.26 -3.09 11.25
C THR A 368 53.78 -3.91 12.44
N PRO A 369 54.92 -4.60 12.33
CA PRO A 369 55.55 -5.28 13.47
C PRO A 369 55.75 -4.34 14.67
N ARG A 370 56.01 -3.06 14.41
CA ARG A 370 56.16 -2.01 15.42
C ARG A 370 54.84 -1.70 16.14
N GLU A 371 53.74 -1.58 15.41
CA GLU A 371 52.42 -1.37 16.01
C GLU A 371 52.02 -2.53 16.92
N LEU A 372 52.22 -3.77 16.49
CA LEU A 372 51.92 -4.94 17.32
C LEU A 372 52.79 -5.01 18.59
N PHE A 373 54.04 -4.55 18.49
CA PHE A 373 54.91 -4.41 19.65
C PHE A 373 54.46 -3.29 20.59
N CYS A 374 54.10 -2.12 20.06
CA CYS A 374 53.58 -1.03 20.87
C CYS A 374 52.31 -1.46 21.61
N ASP A 375 51.38 -2.12 20.92
CA ASP A 375 50.18 -2.71 21.53
C ASP A 375 50.53 -3.71 22.64
N ALA A 376 51.55 -4.56 22.45
CA ALA A 376 51.99 -5.52 23.46
C ALA A 376 52.62 -4.82 24.68
N VAL A 377 53.49 -3.83 24.46
CA VAL A 377 54.13 -3.04 25.52
C VAL A 377 53.11 -2.22 26.29
N ASP A 378 52.13 -1.63 25.62
CA ASP A 378 51.06 -0.86 26.28
C ASP A 378 50.15 -1.78 27.09
N ARG A 379 49.83 -2.99 26.60
CA ARG A 379 49.16 -4.02 27.41
C ARG A 379 49.95 -4.41 28.65
N LEU A 380 51.29 -4.46 28.57
CA LEU A 380 52.14 -4.72 29.75
C LEU A 380 52.14 -3.54 30.73
N LYS A 381 52.14 -2.30 30.24
CA LYS A 381 52.02 -1.11 31.09
C LYS A 381 50.66 -1.07 31.79
N ASP A 382 49.57 -1.35 31.08
CA ASP A 382 48.23 -1.39 31.65
C ASP A 382 48.12 -2.48 32.73
N LYS A 383 48.66 -3.68 32.46
CA LYS A 383 48.76 -4.73 33.48
C LYS A 383 49.59 -4.29 34.69
N HIS A 384 50.71 -3.60 34.46
CA HIS A 384 51.55 -3.08 35.54
C HIS A 384 50.82 -2.02 36.39
N GLU A 385 50.09 -1.08 35.77
CA GLU A 385 49.29 -0.08 36.46
C GLU A 385 48.08 -0.69 37.18
N GLN A 386 47.41 -1.69 36.60
CA GLN A 386 46.34 -2.44 37.26
C GLN A 386 46.86 -3.18 38.50
N LEU A 387 48.02 -3.84 38.39
CA LEU A 387 48.69 -4.48 39.51
C LEU A 387 49.07 -3.46 40.59
N LYS A 388 49.57 -2.27 40.19
CA LYS A 388 49.87 -1.16 41.10
C LYS A 388 48.65 -0.66 41.85
N HIS A 389 47.53 -0.45 41.16
CA HIS A 389 46.27 -0.05 41.79
C HIS A 389 45.72 -1.14 42.72
N SER A 390 45.80 -2.41 42.32
CA SER A 390 45.36 -3.54 43.15
C SER A 390 46.21 -3.64 44.41
N LEU A 391 47.54 -3.63 44.26
CA LEU A 391 48.48 -3.71 45.38
C LEU A 391 48.36 -2.52 46.33
N ARG A 392 48.15 -1.31 45.80
CA ARG A 392 47.89 -0.11 46.61
C ARG A 392 46.61 -0.26 47.43
N ARG A 393 45.50 -0.68 46.80
CA ARG A 393 44.22 -0.93 47.50
C ARG A 393 44.35 -2.03 48.57
N SER A 394 45.06 -3.11 48.26
CA SER A 394 45.29 -4.22 49.19
C SER A 394 46.16 -3.80 50.39
N ALA A 395 47.16 -2.96 50.16
CA ALA A 395 48.02 -2.42 51.22
C ALA A 395 47.31 -1.39 52.10
N GLU A 396 46.49 -0.52 51.50
CA GLU A 396 45.61 0.42 52.24
C GLU A 396 44.62 -0.36 53.12
N LYS A 397 44.05 -1.46 52.62
CA LYS A 397 43.16 -2.35 53.40
C LYS A 397 43.89 -3.08 54.54
N ALA A 398 45.18 -3.38 54.36
CA ALA A 398 46.04 -3.97 55.38
C ALA A 398 46.59 -2.94 56.39
N GLY A 399 46.25 -1.65 56.24
CA GLY A 399 46.69 -0.58 57.14
C GLY A 399 48.17 -0.23 57.03
N LEU A 400 48.81 -0.56 55.91
CA LEU A 400 50.22 -0.21 55.66
C LEU A 400 50.31 1.23 55.19
N ASP A 401 51.06 2.06 55.93
CA ASP A 401 51.37 3.42 55.50
C ASP A 401 52.62 3.41 54.61
N PHE A 402 52.46 3.84 53.36
CA PHE A 402 53.54 3.97 52.41
C PHE A 402 54.51 5.12 52.74
N LYS A 403 54.17 5.97 53.72
CA LYS A 403 55.00 7.07 54.20
C LYS A 403 56.12 6.63 55.15
N ASP A 404 56.07 5.42 55.70
CA ASP A 404 57.09 4.94 56.62
C ASP A 404 58.40 4.64 55.87
N PRO A 405 59.51 5.40 56.13
CA PRO A 405 60.78 5.18 55.44
C PRO A 405 61.36 3.78 55.67
N LEU A 406 60.99 3.16 56.79
CA LEU A 406 61.42 1.84 57.25
C LEU A 406 60.59 0.67 56.70
N LEU A 407 59.52 0.92 55.94
CA LEU A 407 58.72 -0.15 55.33
C LEU A 407 59.61 -0.92 54.34
N SER A 408 59.96 -2.15 54.72
CA SER A 408 60.79 -3.06 53.94
C SER A 408 59.93 -3.86 52.96
N PHE A 409 60.47 -4.16 51.78
CA PHE A 409 59.80 -4.99 50.78
C PHE A 409 59.32 -6.33 51.35
N ASN A 410 60.06 -6.94 52.28
CA ASN A 410 59.66 -8.20 52.91
C ASN A 410 58.42 -8.04 53.80
N GLN A 411 58.31 -6.94 54.55
CA GLN A 411 57.16 -6.66 55.41
C GLN A 411 55.90 -6.34 54.58
N PHE A 412 56.07 -5.64 53.47
CA PHE A 412 55.01 -5.40 52.48
C PHE A 412 54.60 -6.68 51.74
N TYR A 413 55.56 -7.53 51.36
CA TYR A 413 55.28 -8.74 50.62
C TYR A 413 54.61 -9.80 51.50
N GLU A 414 55.01 -9.97 52.77
CA GLU A 414 54.38 -10.92 53.69
C GLU A 414 52.94 -10.59 54.04
N THR A 415 52.61 -9.31 54.10
CA THR A 415 51.24 -8.82 54.39
C THR A 415 50.33 -8.92 53.18
N VAL A 416 50.88 -8.73 51.97
CA VAL A 416 50.11 -8.69 50.73
C VAL A 416 50.03 -10.06 50.02
N ARG A 417 51.00 -10.98 50.21
CA ARG A 417 51.03 -12.32 49.58
C ARG A 417 49.84 -13.23 49.96
N GLY A 418 49.21 -12.99 51.11
CA GLY A 418 48.08 -13.79 51.61
C GLY A 418 46.75 -13.44 50.97
N LEU A 419 46.65 -12.28 50.31
CA LEU A 419 45.42 -11.78 49.69
C LEU A 419 45.23 -12.39 48.30
N GLU A 420 43.99 -12.78 48.00
CA GLU A 420 43.59 -13.52 46.80
C GLU A 420 44.01 -12.84 45.49
N ASP A 421 44.08 -11.51 45.50
CA ASP A 421 44.47 -10.66 44.36
C ASP A 421 45.96 -10.76 43.96
N VAL A 422 46.83 -11.34 44.79
CA VAL A 422 48.31 -11.31 44.62
C VAL A 422 48.95 -12.71 44.54
N LYS A 423 48.17 -13.77 44.83
CA LYS A 423 48.67 -15.16 44.97
C LYS A 423 49.37 -15.73 43.74
N ASN A 424 49.09 -15.20 42.54
CA ASN A 424 49.60 -15.72 41.26
C ASN A 424 50.47 -14.71 40.48
N ILE A 425 50.91 -13.62 41.12
CA ILE A 425 51.71 -12.58 40.45
C ILE A 425 53.20 -12.76 40.77
N ASN A 426 54.03 -12.64 39.73
CA ASN A 426 55.48 -12.78 39.84
C ASN A 426 56.05 -11.78 40.87
N MET A 427 56.82 -12.29 41.84
CA MET A 427 57.55 -11.54 42.88
C MET A 427 58.28 -10.31 42.31
N LEU A 428 58.87 -10.42 41.12
CA LEU A 428 59.60 -9.34 40.46
C LEU A 428 58.67 -8.18 40.07
N HIS A 429 57.43 -8.48 39.65
CA HIS A 429 56.44 -7.45 39.32
C HIS A 429 55.94 -6.76 40.59
N VAL A 430 55.73 -7.51 41.68
CA VAL A 430 55.35 -6.94 42.99
C VAL A 430 56.46 -6.03 43.53
N LYS A 431 57.73 -6.43 43.36
CA LYS A 431 58.90 -5.62 43.74
C LYS A 431 59.04 -4.34 42.92
N LEU A 432 58.90 -4.42 41.60
CA LEU A 432 58.93 -3.25 40.71
C LEU A 432 57.77 -2.28 41.01
N VAL A 433 56.59 -2.80 41.34
CA VAL A 433 55.44 -2.00 41.76
C VAL A 433 55.67 -1.35 43.13
N PHE A 434 56.23 -2.09 44.10
CA PHE A 434 56.57 -1.56 45.43
C PHE A 434 57.60 -0.43 45.35
N GLU A 435 58.65 -0.61 44.55
CA GLU A 435 59.65 0.43 44.26
C GLU A 435 59.00 1.63 43.56
N SER A 436 58.08 1.40 42.61
CA SER A 436 57.32 2.46 41.94
C SER A 436 56.38 3.23 42.87
N LEU A 437 55.71 2.55 43.81
CA LEU A 437 54.85 3.17 44.82
C LEU A 437 55.68 4.04 45.78
N LYS A 438 56.81 3.53 46.29
CA LYS A 438 57.74 4.28 47.15
C LYS A 438 58.37 5.48 46.44
N SER A 439 58.75 5.35 45.16
CA SER A 439 59.31 6.44 44.38
C SER A 439 58.26 7.47 43.91
N GLY A 440 57.04 7.03 43.59
CA GLY A 440 55.96 7.90 43.10
C GLY A 440 55.38 8.80 44.19
N GLU A 441 55.38 8.37 45.45
CA GLU A 441 54.91 9.16 46.59
C GLU A 441 55.93 10.22 47.06
N SER A 442 57.20 10.08 46.65
CA SER A 442 58.24 11.10 46.89
C SER A 442 58.09 12.35 45.99
N GLN A 443 57.17 12.33 45.01
CA GLN A 443 56.94 13.40 44.02
C GLN A 443 55.47 13.90 43.93
N ALA A 444 54.73 13.94 45.03
CA ALA A 444 53.42 14.64 45.11
C ALA A 444 53.27 15.33 46.48
N ARG A 445 52.85 16.59 46.68
CA ARG A 445 52.27 17.70 45.87
C ARG A 445 52.24 18.98 46.77
N PRO A 446 51.91 20.20 46.29
CA PRO A 446 50.53 20.72 46.51
C PRO A 446 50.10 21.67 45.34
N THR A 447 48.88 22.13 45.06
CA THR A 447 47.55 22.23 45.68
C THR A 447 46.49 22.11 44.56
N ALA A 448 45.22 21.93 44.92
CA ALA A 448 44.08 21.96 44.02
C ALA A 448 43.52 23.39 43.86
N ALA A 449 43.35 23.86 42.62
CA ALA A 449 42.26 24.75 42.20
C ALA A 449 42.25 24.90 40.65
N SER A 450 41.05 24.72 40.08
CA SER A 450 40.62 25.13 38.73
C SER A 450 41.12 24.34 37.51
N SER A 451 40.28 23.42 37.03
CA SER A 451 39.83 23.39 35.61
C SER A 451 38.89 22.20 35.41
N ASP A 452 37.61 22.46 35.67
CA ASP A 452 36.55 21.74 34.99
C ASP A 452 36.51 22.21 33.51
N SER A 453 36.05 21.33 32.62
CA SER A 453 35.98 21.44 31.14
C SER A 453 37.22 21.02 30.33
N LYS A 454 37.28 19.73 29.94
CA LYS A 454 37.48 19.26 28.55
C LYS A 454 37.59 17.73 28.46
N GLN A 455 36.44 17.07 28.38
CA GLN A 455 36.28 15.89 27.55
C GLN A 455 34.89 15.92 26.88
N ARG A 456 34.84 16.45 25.66
CA ARG A 456 34.03 15.93 24.54
C ARG A 456 34.17 16.83 23.31
N SER A 457 34.25 16.18 22.14
CA SER A 457 34.56 16.72 20.79
C SER A 457 36.05 17.07 20.64
N SER A 458 36.77 16.64 19.61
CA SER A 458 36.42 16.42 18.21
C SER A 458 37.40 15.37 17.63
N ARG A 459 36.96 14.29 16.97
CA ARG A 459 36.61 14.29 15.53
C ARG A 459 37.50 15.23 14.73
N SER A 460 38.65 14.72 14.29
CA SER A 460 39.41 15.33 13.21
C SER A 460 38.62 15.16 11.91
N SER A 461 38.00 16.24 11.47
CA SER A 461 37.68 16.53 10.07
C SER A 461 38.25 17.90 9.75
N ARG A 462 39.17 17.90 8.79
CA ARG A 462 39.32 18.85 7.67
C ARG A 462 38.97 20.31 7.92
N HIS A 463 39.94 21.18 7.68
CA HIS A 463 39.82 22.37 6.81
C HIS A 463 41.23 22.58 6.19
N ASP A 464 41.37 22.69 4.86
CA ASP A 464 41.08 23.85 4.01
C ASP A 464 41.79 25.11 4.51
N ASP A 465 43.00 25.32 4.00
CA ASP A 465 43.70 26.60 4.06
C ASP A 465 43.58 27.31 2.71
N THR A 466 42.70 28.31 2.67
CA THR A 466 42.84 29.46 1.78
C THR A 466 43.61 30.54 2.53
N SER A 467 44.82 30.87 2.07
CA SER A 467 45.53 32.09 2.44
C SER A 467 45.97 32.81 1.17
N SER A 468 45.48 34.04 1.02
CA SER A 468 45.86 34.98 -0.03
C SER A 468 46.76 36.08 0.54
N SER A 469 47.88 36.30 -0.16
CA SER A 469 48.65 37.55 -0.35
C SER A 469 49.41 38.10 0.87
N SER A 470 50.62 38.67 0.74
CA SER A 470 51.20 39.43 -0.38
C SER A 470 52.75 39.47 -0.35
N SER A 471 53.37 39.28 -1.53
CA SER A 471 54.21 40.24 -2.29
C SER A 471 55.67 40.48 -1.84
N SER A 472 56.63 40.11 -2.70
CA SER A 472 57.59 41.00 -3.42
C SER A 472 58.74 40.18 -4.06
N SER A 473 58.78 40.12 -5.40
CA SER A 473 59.85 40.58 -6.33
C SER A 473 61.25 39.98 -6.10
N SER A 474 61.99 39.46 -7.08
CA SER A 474 62.09 39.76 -8.52
C SER A 474 63.06 38.78 -9.22
N SER A 475 62.81 38.50 -10.52
CA SER A 475 63.76 38.32 -11.67
C SER A 475 65.03 37.47 -11.49
N SER A 476 65.55 36.69 -12.44
CA SER A 476 65.23 36.27 -13.82
C SER A 476 66.49 35.50 -14.27
N SER A 477 66.37 34.37 -14.97
CA SER A 477 67.17 34.07 -16.17
C SER A 477 67.01 32.61 -16.59
N SER A 478 66.64 32.47 -17.86
CA SER A 478 66.74 31.29 -18.67
C SER A 478 68.15 31.17 -19.26
N SER A 479 68.73 29.98 -19.23
CA SER A 479 69.60 29.53 -20.31
C SER A 479 69.68 28.00 -20.35
N SER A 480 69.55 27.53 -21.58
CA SER A 480 69.76 26.18 -22.08
C SER A 480 71.23 25.76 -22.05
N SER A 481 71.52 24.49 -21.75
CA SER A 481 72.44 23.67 -22.53
C SER A 481 72.42 22.20 -22.11
N SER A 482 72.38 21.36 -23.12
CA SER A 482 72.55 19.92 -23.19
C SER A 482 73.86 19.38 -22.57
N SER A 483 73.79 18.20 -21.93
CA SER A 483 74.62 17.04 -22.32
C SER A 483 74.28 15.79 -21.49
N SER A 484 74.16 14.70 -22.24
CA SER A 484 74.03 13.28 -21.92
C SER A 484 74.92 12.75 -20.80
N SER A 485 74.37 11.88 -19.94
CA SER A 485 75.00 10.63 -19.48
C SER A 485 73.98 9.68 -18.84
N SER A 486 74.09 8.42 -19.25
CA SER A 486 73.26 7.25 -18.95
C SER A 486 73.24 6.80 -17.48
N ARG A 487 72.10 6.28 -17.01
CA ARG A 487 71.90 4.89 -16.49
C ARG A 487 70.70 4.78 -15.53
N THR A 488 69.77 3.90 -15.91
CA THR A 488 68.92 3.02 -15.09
C THR A 488 68.34 3.57 -13.77
N HIS A 489 67.08 4.01 -13.80
CA HIS A 489 66.05 3.66 -12.81
C HIS A 489 64.74 4.34 -13.17
N ASN A 490 63.74 3.58 -13.62
CA ASN A 490 62.38 4.07 -13.65
C ASN A 490 61.39 2.91 -13.47
N ASP A 491 61.16 2.50 -12.21
CA ASP A 491 60.03 1.63 -11.86
C ASP A 491 59.53 1.88 -10.42
N SER A 492 59.47 3.16 -10.02
CA SER A 492 59.03 3.56 -8.66
C SER A 492 57.92 4.63 -8.64
N HIS A 493 57.44 5.09 -9.81
CA HIS A 493 56.43 6.16 -9.88
C HIS A 493 54.99 5.67 -10.15
N HIS A 494 54.76 4.38 -10.41
CA HIS A 494 53.41 3.84 -10.66
C HIS A 494 52.68 3.30 -9.42
N THR A 495 53.37 3.10 -8.30
CA THR A 495 52.75 2.60 -7.05
C THR A 495 52.10 3.74 -6.26
N SER A 496 52.74 4.91 -6.18
CA SER A 496 52.23 6.09 -5.46
C SER A 496 50.96 6.70 -6.08
N SER A 497 50.82 6.65 -7.42
CA SER A 497 49.62 7.14 -8.11
C SER A 497 48.40 6.25 -7.85
N ARG A 498 48.60 4.93 -7.73
CA ARG A 498 47.54 3.94 -7.48
C ARG A 498 47.00 4.00 -6.04
N ASP A 499 47.85 4.34 -5.07
CA ASP A 499 47.43 4.56 -3.68
C ASP A 499 46.74 5.92 -3.47
N LYS A 500 47.14 6.96 -4.21
CA LYS A 500 46.37 8.23 -4.27
C LYS A 500 44.97 8.01 -4.88
N GLU A 501 44.86 7.28 -5.99
CA GLU A 501 43.56 6.94 -6.59
C GLU A 501 42.66 6.09 -5.66
N ARG A 502 43.24 5.16 -4.88
CA ARG A 502 42.49 4.38 -3.89
C ARG A 502 41.97 5.25 -2.76
N GLY A 503 42.82 6.13 -2.21
CA GLY A 503 42.43 7.08 -1.17
C GLY A 503 41.36 8.06 -1.65
N ASP A 504 41.41 8.49 -2.91
CA ASP A 504 40.40 9.38 -3.47
C ASP A 504 39.07 8.67 -3.76
N ARG A 505 39.08 7.42 -4.22
CA ARG A 505 37.85 6.61 -4.32
C ARG A 505 37.22 6.33 -2.95
N ASP A 506 38.01 6.13 -1.90
CA ASP A 506 37.47 5.95 -0.56
C ASP A 506 36.90 7.24 0.03
N ARG A 507 37.55 8.38 -0.21
CA ARG A 507 36.99 9.71 0.11
C ARG A 507 35.72 10.02 -0.69
N GLU A 508 35.66 9.57 -1.93
CA GLU A 508 34.48 9.73 -2.80
C GLU A 508 33.32 8.87 -2.30
N ARG A 509 33.55 7.61 -1.93
CA ARG A 509 32.56 6.75 -1.28
C ARG A 509 32.09 7.29 0.07
N GLU A 510 32.97 7.91 0.85
CA GLU A 510 32.56 8.61 2.08
C GLU A 510 31.65 9.79 1.78
N ARG A 511 32.00 10.64 0.80
CA ARG A 511 31.14 11.75 0.36
C ARG A 511 29.81 11.25 -0.19
N GLU A 512 29.78 10.09 -0.84
CA GLU A 512 28.56 9.47 -1.33
C GLU A 512 27.65 9.01 -0.19
N ARG A 513 28.21 8.33 0.82
CA ARG A 513 27.50 7.95 2.04
C ARG A 513 27.01 9.16 2.82
N GLU A 514 27.76 10.26 2.80
CA GLU A 514 27.38 11.51 3.45
C GLU A 514 26.20 12.18 2.71
N ARG A 515 26.24 12.24 1.38
CA ARG A 515 25.10 12.68 0.55
C ARG A 515 23.89 11.77 0.71
N GLU A 516 24.09 10.47 0.90
CA GLU A 516 23.01 9.52 1.14
C GLU A 516 22.34 9.76 2.50
N ARG A 517 23.12 10.00 3.55
CA ARG A 517 22.60 10.42 4.86
C ARG A 517 21.89 11.76 4.81
N ASP A 518 22.37 12.72 4.01
CA ASP A 518 21.67 13.99 3.84
C ASP A 518 20.35 13.82 3.08
N ARG A 519 20.31 12.98 2.03
CA ARG A 519 19.04 12.62 1.38
C ARG A 519 18.08 11.90 2.32
N GLU A 520 18.60 11.07 3.22
CA GLU A 520 17.79 10.40 4.24
C GLU A 520 17.21 11.40 5.24
N ARG A 521 18.01 12.35 5.74
CA ARG A 521 17.53 13.46 6.57
C ARG A 521 16.51 14.33 5.85
N ASP A 522 16.69 14.59 4.55
CA ASP A 522 15.72 15.36 3.77
C ASP A 522 14.41 14.63 3.58
N ARG A 523 14.44 13.31 3.35
CA ARG A 523 13.23 12.47 3.35
C ARG A 523 12.55 12.47 4.72
N ASP A 524 13.30 12.47 5.80
CA ASP A 524 12.73 12.53 7.15
C ASP A 524 12.09 13.90 7.44
N ARG A 525 12.73 14.99 7.03
CA ARG A 525 12.13 16.35 7.07
C ARG A 525 10.89 16.44 6.19
N GLU A 526 10.88 15.79 5.03
CA GLU A 526 9.73 15.77 4.13
C GLU A 526 8.56 14.98 4.73
N LYS A 527 8.81 13.81 5.30
CA LYS A 527 7.82 13.06 6.08
C LYS A 527 7.33 13.84 7.30
N GLU A 528 8.17 14.66 7.92
CA GLU A 528 7.77 15.52 9.04
C GLU A 528 6.83 16.64 8.57
N ARG A 529 7.15 17.32 7.47
CA ARG A 529 6.27 18.30 6.82
C ARG A 529 4.96 17.67 6.34
N GLU A 530 4.99 16.43 5.87
CA GLU A 530 3.79 15.71 5.46
C GLU A 530 2.87 15.42 6.67
N ARG A 531 3.44 14.95 7.78
CA ARG A 531 2.70 14.80 9.04
C ARG A 531 2.16 16.13 9.57
N GLU A 532 2.88 17.23 9.37
CA GLU A 532 2.41 18.57 9.72
C GLU A 532 1.22 19.00 8.87
N ARG A 533 1.29 18.80 7.54
CA ARG A 533 0.15 19.03 6.64
C ARG A 533 -1.05 18.17 6.98
N ASP A 534 -0.84 16.92 7.39
CA ASP A 534 -1.94 16.05 7.82
C ASP A 534 -2.58 16.53 9.13
N ARG A 535 -1.79 17.01 10.10
CA ARG A 535 -2.32 17.66 11.30
C ARG A 535 -3.09 18.94 10.98
N ASP A 536 -2.63 19.73 10.01
CA ASP A 536 -3.35 20.94 9.59
C ASP A 536 -4.66 20.60 8.87
N ARG A 537 -4.67 19.58 7.99
CA ARG A 537 -5.92 19.06 7.41
C ARG A 537 -6.86 18.51 8.47
N GLU A 538 -6.34 17.93 9.54
CA GLU A 538 -7.14 17.44 10.67
C GLU A 538 -7.74 18.59 11.47
N ARG A 539 -6.96 19.65 11.76
CA ARG A 539 -7.46 20.89 12.37
C ARG A 539 -8.50 21.58 11.50
N ASP A 540 -8.34 21.61 10.18
CA ASP A 540 -9.33 22.20 9.29
C ASP A 540 -10.64 21.40 9.29
N ARG A 541 -10.56 20.06 9.28
CA ARG A 541 -11.75 19.21 9.48
C ARG A 541 -12.39 19.40 10.85
N GLU A 542 -11.59 19.68 11.88
CA GLU A 542 -12.11 19.97 13.23
C GLU A 542 -12.81 21.32 13.29
N LYS A 543 -12.25 22.37 12.67
CA LYS A 543 -12.88 23.68 12.50
C LYS A 543 -14.17 23.61 11.70
N ASP A 544 -14.22 22.80 10.63
CA ASP A 544 -15.45 22.62 9.87
C ASP A 544 -16.52 21.88 10.68
N ARG A 545 -16.13 20.89 11.50
CA ARG A 545 -17.06 20.26 12.46
C ARG A 545 -17.52 21.24 13.54
N GLU A 546 -16.68 22.17 14.00
CA GLU A 546 -17.10 23.24 14.91
C GLU A 546 -18.09 24.19 14.24
N ARG A 547 -17.82 24.65 13.01
CA ARG A 547 -18.75 25.49 12.25
C ARG A 547 -20.09 24.81 12.02
N ASP A 548 -20.11 23.51 11.77
CA ASP A 548 -21.36 22.75 11.62
C ASP A 548 -22.11 22.63 12.95
N ARG A 549 -21.41 22.43 14.08
CA ARG A 549 -22.02 22.47 15.41
C ARG A 549 -22.55 23.86 15.77
N ASP A 550 -21.88 24.93 15.38
CA ASP A 550 -22.34 26.29 15.62
C ASP A 550 -23.55 26.64 14.73
N ARG A 551 -23.58 26.17 13.46
CA ARG A 551 -24.79 26.25 12.63
C ARG A 551 -25.98 25.48 13.20
N ASP A 552 -25.73 24.33 13.83
CA ASP A 552 -26.77 23.56 14.50
C ASP A 552 -27.21 24.19 15.84
N ARG A 553 -26.32 24.90 16.53
CA ARG A 553 -26.67 25.77 17.68
C ARG A 553 -27.52 26.96 17.25
N ASP A 554 -27.17 27.66 16.18
CA ASP A 554 -27.98 28.78 15.66
C ASP A 554 -29.36 28.31 15.21
N ARG A 555 -29.46 27.12 14.58
CA ARG A 555 -30.75 26.50 14.23
C ARG A 555 -31.59 26.11 15.46
N THR A 556 -30.96 25.74 16.56
CA THR A 556 -31.67 25.40 17.81
C THR A 556 -32.05 26.64 18.62
N ASP A 557 -31.29 27.73 18.54
CA ASP A 557 -31.62 29.02 19.18
C ASP A 557 -32.76 29.75 18.45
N ASP A 558 -32.81 29.70 17.11
CA ASP A 558 -33.95 30.19 16.31
C ASP A 558 -35.26 29.41 16.63
N GLY A 559 -35.14 28.12 16.94
CA GLY A 559 -36.23 27.28 17.42
C GLY A 559 -36.71 27.64 18.83
N ARG A 560 -35.80 28.15 19.68
CA ARG A 560 -36.10 28.57 21.06
C ARG A 560 -36.73 29.98 21.10
N ALA A 561 -36.25 30.90 20.26
CA ALA A 561 -36.82 32.23 20.08
C ALA A 561 -38.27 32.19 19.53
N ARG A 562 -38.57 31.29 18.58
CA ARG A 562 -39.94 31.08 18.08
C ARG A 562 -40.90 30.46 19.10
N LYS A 563 -40.38 29.80 20.15
CA LYS A 563 -41.20 29.19 21.21
C LYS A 563 -41.54 30.18 22.34
N ILE A 564 -40.72 31.20 22.54
CA ILE A 564 -40.99 32.32 23.48
C ILE A 564 -42.02 33.31 22.90
N HIS A 565 -42.08 33.48 21.57
CA HIS A 565 -43.06 34.37 20.93
C HIS A 565 -44.48 33.76 20.81
N LYS A 566 -44.65 32.46 21.11
CA LYS A 566 -45.97 31.79 21.09
C LYS A 566 -46.66 31.79 22.45
N THR A 567 -45.92 31.99 23.54
CA THR A 567 -46.47 32.02 24.91
C THR A 567 -47.04 33.37 25.34
N TYR A 568 -46.91 34.43 24.51
CA TYR A 568 -47.47 35.75 24.79
C TYR A 568 -48.90 35.98 24.24
N HIS A 569 -49.43 35.09 23.39
CA HIS A 569 -50.73 35.29 22.74
C HIS A 569 -51.87 34.38 23.24
N GLU A 570 -51.64 33.55 24.26
CA GLU A 570 -52.64 32.59 24.74
C GLU A 570 -53.03 32.77 26.22
N ARG A 571 -52.78 33.95 26.81
CA ARG A 571 -53.18 34.25 28.20
C ARG A 571 -54.08 35.47 28.36
N SER A 572 -54.86 35.77 27.33
CA SER A 572 -55.90 36.82 27.33
C SER A 572 -57.32 36.23 27.27
N ASN A 573 -57.62 35.16 28.02
CA ASN A 573 -59.01 34.85 28.36
C ASN A 573 -59.14 33.78 29.48
N SER A 574 -59.13 34.19 30.74
CA SER A 574 -59.97 33.58 31.79
C SER A 574 -59.78 34.29 33.13
N ARG A 575 -60.88 34.83 33.63
CA ARG A 575 -61.11 35.48 34.93
C ARG A 575 -60.91 34.53 36.12
N THR A 576 -60.52 35.15 37.25
CA THR A 576 -60.77 34.80 38.67
C THR A 576 -60.15 33.54 39.29
N ARG A 577 -59.27 33.73 40.28
CA ARG A 577 -59.49 33.45 41.74
C ARG A 577 -58.18 32.99 42.44
N GLU A 578 -57.76 33.83 43.39
CA GLU A 578 -56.97 33.65 44.64
C GLU A 578 -55.84 32.60 44.80
N LEU A 579 -54.76 33.07 45.47
CA LEU A 579 -53.61 32.36 46.09
C LEU A 579 -54.05 31.36 47.21
N PRO A 580 -53.23 30.42 47.78
CA PRO A 580 -51.79 30.57 48.13
C PRO A 580 -50.87 29.30 48.18
N ARG A 581 -49.59 29.58 48.53
CA ARG A 581 -48.48 28.77 49.13
C ARG A 581 -48.75 27.32 49.59
N ASP A 582 -47.82 26.39 49.29
CA ASP A 582 -46.86 25.70 50.22
C ASP A 582 -46.34 24.32 49.74
N ALA A 583 -45.10 23.99 50.19
CA ALA A 583 -44.46 22.67 50.44
C ALA A 583 -44.08 21.73 49.24
N ALA A 584 -42.77 21.45 49.03
CA ALA A 584 -41.95 20.30 49.54
C ALA A 584 -42.08 19.05 48.63
N ASP A 585 -41.12 18.17 48.32
CA ASP A 585 -39.78 17.81 48.81
C ASP A 585 -39.14 16.86 47.73
N ALA A 586 -37.88 16.43 47.93
CA ALA A 586 -37.22 15.20 47.44
C ALA A 586 -35.96 15.36 46.54
N GLU A 587 -34.83 15.45 47.27
CA GLU A 587 -33.62 14.60 47.19
C GLU A 587 -32.74 14.48 45.89
N GLN A 588 -31.47 14.85 46.10
CA GLN A 588 -30.23 14.51 45.36
C GLN A 588 -29.91 12.99 45.40
N PRO A 589 -28.89 12.39 44.71
CA PRO A 589 -27.61 12.99 44.33
C PRO A 589 -26.85 12.51 43.06
N ARG A 590 -25.80 13.29 42.78
CA ARG A 590 -24.66 12.99 41.90
C ARG A 590 -23.79 11.84 42.44
N LYS A 591 -23.34 10.92 41.58
CA LYS A 591 -22.11 10.10 41.74
C LYS A 591 -21.44 9.97 40.37
N ARG A 592 -20.30 10.64 40.15
CA ARG A 592 -18.91 10.18 40.34
C ARG A 592 -18.48 9.05 39.40
N ARG A 593 -17.70 9.50 38.41
CA ARG A 593 -16.75 8.85 37.50
C ARG A 593 -15.86 7.84 38.24
N ASN A 594 -15.70 6.63 37.69
CA ASN A 594 -14.66 5.68 38.11
C ASN A 594 -13.80 5.30 36.90
N VAL A 595 -12.50 5.47 37.09
CA VAL A 595 -11.38 5.10 36.21
C VAL A 595 -10.93 3.73 36.69
N GLU A 596 -10.95 2.69 35.84
CA GLU A 596 -10.07 1.51 35.93
C GLU A 596 -10.45 0.49 34.84
N GLU A 597 -10.05 0.65 33.57
CA GLU A 597 -10.10 -0.48 32.63
C GLU A 597 -9.21 -0.32 31.37
N ASP A 598 -7.90 -0.09 31.56
CA ASP A 598 -6.95 -0.14 30.44
C ASP A 598 -5.64 -0.86 30.80
N ARG A 599 -5.79 -2.07 31.35
CA ARG A 599 -4.66 -2.96 31.67
C ARG A 599 -4.95 -4.43 31.41
N ARG A 600 -5.52 -4.78 30.25
CA ARG A 600 -5.53 -6.17 29.75
C ARG A 600 -5.50 -6.28 28.22
N ARG A 601 -4.38 -5.86 27.61
CA ARG A 601 -3.95 -6.39 26.30
C ARG A 601 -2.42 -6.41 26.22
N ARG A 602 -1.83 -7.44 26.83
CA ARG A 602 -0.50 -7.99 26.51
C ARG A 602 -0.39 -9.35 27.23
N HIS A 603 -0.75 -10.39 26.50
CA HIS A 603 -0.12 -11.70 26.57
C HIS A 603 -0.14 -12.31 25.18
#